data_AF-A0AAV5A2C9-F1
#
_entry.id   AF-A0AAV5A2C9-F1
#
_cell.length_a   1.000
_cell.length_b   1.000
_cell.length_c   1.000
_cell.angle_alpha   90.00
_cell.angle_beta   90.00
_cell.angle_gamma   90.00
#
_symmetry.space_group_name_H-M   'P 1'
#
loop_
_entity.id
_entity.type
_entity.pdbx_description
1 polymer ?
#
loop_
_entity_poly.entity_id
_entity_poly.type
_entity_poly.pdbx_seq_one_letter_code
_entity_poly.pdbx_strand_id
1 'polypeptide(L)'
;MLESINPPPGVTFLVNFAPNLLGSIAFVVLTNRYAPFHISGLTWVIFFVALIPIIATVKGTVHRIMWAKECKRLGAQMPPFVHHTIYTMGIDIIWRVVKSFSYGYINDALPGWDKLYGTTFGFEIFGDYVLTTSEPDHIKTILSTDFESFEKGELFQRDYQSVLGTGVFNSDGEMWKFHRAMTRPFFVRERITDFDLFDHHANAAILKMKSRFAEGEPVDFQVCLSNPFTNRNDRCTCYRRFTLDTATEFLFGSCVNSLSAPLPYAWNSSKVYPVDKKHRSDIFAEAFNAAQLISSRRSRLMDFWFLVEFFEDQTRKPMSIIYEYIDPVLKEALARRASGVLLPGDETKPETLLDHLLQESDGQPLSFHL
;
A
#
# COMPACT_ATOMS: atom_id res chain seq x y z
N MET A 1 6.50 6.34 -21.96
CA MET A 1 6.61 6.98 -20.64
C MET A 1 8.04 6.77 -20.18
N LEU A 2 8.82 7.85 -20.09
CA LEU A 2 10.22 7.77 -19.68
C LEU A 2 10.24 7.41 -18.19
N GLU A 3 10.80 6.25 -17.85
CA GLU A 3 11.15 5.93 -16.46
C GLU A 3 12.11 7.00 -15.96
N SER A 4 11.61 7.96 -15.17
CA SER A 4 12.49 8.71 -14.29
C SER A 4 13.12 7.68 -13.38
N ILE A 5 14.40 7.37 -13.58
CA ILE A 5 15.16 6.46 -12.72
C ILE A 5 15.22 7.12 -11.35
N ASN A 6 14.22 6.84 -10.52
CA ASN A 6 14.21 7.32 -9.16
C ASN A 6 15.38 6.63 -8.45
N PRO A 7 16.27 7.40 -7.79
CA PRO A 7 17.37 6.81 -7.04
C PRO A 7 16.83 5.87 -5.96
N PRO A 8 17.61 4.85 -5.55
CA PRO A 8 17.21 3.96 -4.47
C PRO A 8 16.79 4.75 -3.22
N PRO A 9 15.77 4.28 -2.46
CA PRO A 9 15.27 4.98 -1.29
C PRO A 9 16.37 5.39 -0.30
N GLY A 10 17.37 4.52 -0.09
CA GLY A 10 18.51 4.81 0.78
C GLY A 10 19.42 5.92 0.27
N VAL A 11 19.61 6.03 -1.05
CA VAL A 11 20.41 7.12 -1.66
C VAL A 11 19.67 8.44 -1.53
N THR A 12 18.37 8.47 -1.80
CA THR A 12 17.52 9.65 -1.60
C THR A 12 17.54 10.11 -0.16
N PHE A 13 17.46 9.17 0.79
CA PHE A 13 17.60 9.46 2.22
C PHE A 13 18.97 10.05 2.53
N LEU A 14 20.06 9.45 2.06
CA LEU A 14 21.42 9.98 2.30
C LEU A 14 21.60 11.39 1.74
N VAL A 15 21.05 11.69 0.57
CA VAL A 15 21.11 13.03 -0.04
C VAL A 15 20.33 14.04 0.81
N ASN A 16 19.12 13.70 1.25
CA ASN A 16 18.32 14.57 2.12
C ASN A 16 18.95 14.73 3.50
N PHE A 17 19.64 13.71 3.99
CA PHE A 17 20.34 13.72 5.27
C PHE A 17 21.76 14.32 5.19
N ALA A 18 22.32 14.50 3.99
CA ALA A 18 23.68 14.96 3.78
C ALA A 18 23.98 16.32 4.45
N PRO A 19 23.10 17.33 4.44
CA PRO A 19 23.35 18.59 5.16
C PRO A 19 23.52 18.39 6.67
N ASN A 20 22.71 17.52 7.28
CA ASN A 20 22.80 17.19 8.70
C ASN A 20 24.07 16.39 9.02
N LEU A 21 24.45 15.47 8.12
CA LEU A 21 25.67 14.68 8.24
C LEU A 21 26.91 15.56 8.10
N LEU A 22 26.94 16.49 7.14
CA LEU A 22 28.03 17.44 6.95
C LEU A 22 28.17 18.39 8.15
N GLY A 23 27.05 18.87 8.71
CA GLY A 23 27.06 19.65 9.95
C GLY A 23 27.63 18.87 11.13
N SER A 24 27.26 17.59 11.26
CA SER A 24 27.77 16.69 12.30
C SER A 24 29.27 16.40 12.13
N ILE A 25 29.72 16.16 10.89
CA ILE A 25 31.15 15.95 10.57
C ILE A 25 31.95 17.22 10.84
N ALA A 26 31.46 18.39 10.42
CA ALA A 26 32.11 19.67 10.70
C ALA A 26 32.22 19.91 12.21
N PHE A 27 31.17 19.60 12.98
CA PHE A 27 31.19 19.67 14.43
C PHE A 27 32.26 18.75 15.05
N VAL A 28 32.35 17.49 14.58
CA VAL A 28 33.39 16.54 15.02
C VAL A 28 34.79 17.05 14.71
N VAL A 29 35.02 17.55 13.49
CA VAL A 29 36.34 18.05 13.04
C VAL A 29 36.75 19.30 13.82
N LEU A 30 35.83 20.25 14.02
CA LEU A 30 36.09 21.45 14.80
C LEU A 30 36.36 21.09 16.26
N THR A 31 35.57 20.19 16.85
CA THR A 31 35.78 19.76 18.24
C THR A 31 37.13 19.08 18.40
N ASN A 32 37.51 18.15 17.52
CA ASN A 32 38.83 17.50 17.58
C ASN A 32 40.00 18.45 17.28
N ARG A 33 39.78 19.56 16.58
CA ARG A 33 40.81 20.57 16.29
C ARG A 33 41.04 21.54 17.45
N TYR A 34 39.99 21.89 18.19
CA TYR A 34 40.04 22.91 19.25
C TYR A 34 39.97 22.34 20.67
N ALA A 35 39.54 21.08 20.84
CA ALA A 35 39.52 20.44 22.15
C ALA A 35 40.94 20.00 22.56
N PRO A 36 41.28 20.08 23.85
CA PRO A 36 42.58 19.66 24.38
C PRO A 36 42.78 18.12 24.37
N PHE A 37 41.76 17.34 24.00
CA PHE A 37 41.80 15.88 23.95
C PHE A 37 41.30 15.36 22.61
N HIS A 38 41.98 14.35 22.06
CA HIS A 38 41.60 13.72 20.80
C HIS A 38 40.53 12.65 21.02
N ILE A 39 39.33 12.85 20.50
CA ILE A 39 38.23 11.88 20.59
C ILE A 39 38.26 10.97 19.36
N SER A 40 38.27 9.65 19.59
CA SER A 40 38.26 8.67 18.49
C SER A 40 36.97 8.75 17.67
N GLY A 41 37.04 8.43 16.38
CA GLY A 41 35.85 8.41 15.51
C GLY A 41 34.76 7.45 16.02
N LEU A 42 35.15 6.33 16.64
CA LEU A 42 34.24 5.34 17.19
C LEU A 42 33.45 5.89 18.40
N THR A 43 34.09 6.72 19.22
CA THR A 43 33.44 7.43 20.34
C THR A 43 32.39 8.41 19.83
N TRP A 44 32.64 9.10 18.72
CA TRP A 44 31.65 9.98 18.08
C TRP A 44 30.46 9.21 17.51
N VAL A 45 30.70 8.06 16.87
CA VAL A 45 29.61 7.19 16.40
C VAL A 45 28.75 6.74 17.58
N ILE A 46 29.35 6.29 18.68
CA ILE A 46 28.61 5.92 19.90
C ILE A 46 27.81 7.11 20.44
N PHE A 47 28.40 8.31 20.47
CA PHE A 47 27.73 9.52 20.92
C PHE A 47 26.48 9.85 20.08
N PHE A 48 26.60 9.84 18.75
CA PHE A 48 25.46 10.12 17.88
C PHE A 48 24.37 9.05 17.97
N VAL A 49 24.75 7.77 18.06
CA VAL A 49 23.78 6.67 18.26
C VAL A 49 23.07 6.80 19.61
N ALA A 50 23.79 7.19 20.67
CA ALA A 50 23.21 7.45 21.99
C ALA A 50 22.32 8.69 22.03
N LEU A 51 22.49 9.64 21.10
CA LEU A 51 21.69 10.85 21.02
C LEU A 51 20.30 10.59 20.40
N ILE A 52 20.17 9.59 19.52
CA ILE A 52 18.89 9.21 18.87
C ILE A 52 17.76 8.97 19.90
N PRO A 53 17.91 8.10 20.91
CA PRO A 53 16.86 7.88 21.91
C PRO A 53 16.56 9.12 22.74
N ILE A 54 17.56 9.97 22.98
CA ILE A 54 17.39 11.23 23.73
C ILE A 54 16.53 12.20 22.92
N ILE A 55 16.85 12.39 21.64
CA ILE A 55 16.08 13.25 20.73
C ILE A 55 14.64 12.73 20.60
N ALA A 56 14.46 11.42 20.40
CA ALA A 56 13.13 10.83 20.30
C ALA A 56 12.30 11.07 21.58
N THR A 57 12.91 10.86 22.76
CA THR A 57 12.26 11.08 24.05
C THR A 57 11.91 12.56 24.28
N VAL A 58 12.80 13.48 23.89
CA VAL A 58 12.54 14.93 23.98
C VAL A 58 11.43 15.33 23.01
N LYS A 59 11.49 14.89 21.75
CA LYS A 59 10.45 15.13 20.73
C LYS A 59 9.09 14.64 21.23
N GLY A 60 9.03 13.41 21.73
CA GLY A 60 7.82 12.83 22.32
C GLY A 60 7.30 13.62 23.52
N THR A 61 8.18 13.95 24.47
CA THR A 61 7.78 14.73 25.66
C THR A 61 7.23 16.11 25.29
N VAL A 62 7.90 16.81 24.36
CA VAL A 62 7.46 18.12 23.88
C VAL A 62 6.09 18.01 23.20
N HIS A 63 5.91 17.04 22.30
CA HIS A 63 4.63 16.81 21.64
C HIS A 63 3.52 16.44 22.62
N ARG A 64 3.76 15.54 23.59
CA ARG A 64 2.83 15.23 24.70
C ARG A 64 2.37 16.49 25.44
N ILE A 65 3.31 17.37 25.79
CA ILE A 65 3.00 18.61 26.50
C ILE A 65 2.18 19.55 25.61
N MET A 66 2.55 19.69 24.34
CA MET A 66 1.83 20.52 23.38
C MET A 66 0.41 20.01 23.15
N TRP A 67 0.24 18.71 22.92
CA TRP A 67 -1.07 18.07 22.78
C TRP A 67 -1.91 18.18 24.05
N ALA A 68 -1.34 17.94 25.23
CA ALA A 68 -2.08 18.08 26.48
C ALA A 68 -2.58 19.52 26.70
N LYS A 69 -1.77 20.53 26.34
CA LYS A 69 -2.18 21.94 26.38
C LYS A 69 -3.32 22.20 25.39
N GLU A 70 -3.21 21.66 24.18
CA GLU A 70 -4.20 21.85 23.13
C GLU A 70 -5.53 21.15 23.43
N CYS A 71 -5.49 19.91 23.93
CA CYS A 71 -6.68 19.22 24.42
C CYS A 71 -7.36 20.03 25.54
N LYS A 72 -6.58 20.58 26.49
CA LYS A 72 -7.15 21.45 27.53
C LYS A 72 -7.76 22.73 26.96
N ARG A 73 -7.15 23.33 25.93
CA ARG A 73 -7.68 24.51 25.23
C ARG A 73 -9.01 24.22 24.54
N LEU A 74 -9.14 23.03 23.95
CA LEU A 74 -10.33 22.57 23.22
C LEU A 74 -11.39 21.93 24.15
N GLY A 75 -11.11 21.76 25.44
CA GLY A 75 -11.97 21.02 26.36
C GLY A 75 -12.02 19.50 26.09
N ALA A 76 -11.04 18.99 25.34
CA ALA A 76 -10.92 17.58 24.99
C ALA A 76 -10.10 16.79 26.02
N GLN A 77 -10.29 15.48 26.04
CA GLN A 77 -9.55 14.55 26.89
C GLN A 77 -8.47 13.84 26.08
N MET A 78 -7.27 13.73 26.66
CA MET A 78 -6.19 12.92 26.08
C MET A 78 -6.54 11.44 26.17
N PRO A 79 -6.35 10.66 25.09
CA PRO A 79 -6.58 9.22 25.12
C PRO A 79 -5.53 8.53 26.01
N PRO A 80 -5.85 7.34 26.55
CA PRO A 80 -4.86 6.52 27.22
C PRO A 80 -3.77 6.09 26.24
N PHE A 81 -2.52 6.13 26.69
CA PHE A 81 -1.37 5.71 25.89
C PHE A 81 -0.89 4.32 26.31
N VAL A 82 -0.59 3.49 25.31
CA VAL A 82 -0.01 2.16 25.55
C VAL A 82 1.32 2.32 26.29
N HIS A 83 1.44 1.68 27.45
CA HIS A 83 2.68 1.66 28.21
C HIS A 83 3.75 0.85 27.48
N HIS A 84 4.89 1.49 27.20
CA HIS A 84 6.05 0.84 26.61
C HIS A 84 6.77 -0.02 27.63
N THR A 85 7.14 -1.25 27.27
CA THR A 85 7.98 -2.10 28.13
C THR A 85 9.44 -1.60 28.12
N ILE A 86 9.84 -0.91 27.04
CA ILE A 86 11.16 -0.30 26.85
C ILE A 86 10.94 1.18 26.53
N TYR A 87 11.34 2.04 27.47
CA TYR A 87 10.84 3.40 27.66
C TYR A 87 11.14 4.45 26.57
N THR A 88 11.71 4.12 25.40
CA THR A 88 12.34 5.20 24.60
C THR A 88 11.84 5.41 23.17
N MET A 89 11.26 4.46 22.45
CA MET A 89 11.04 4.67 20.99
C MET A 89 9.86 3.89 20.33
N GLY A 90 9.08 3.09 21.06
CA GLY A 90 7.98 2.30 20.47
C GLY A 90 8.42 1.19 19.50
N ILE A 91 9.70 0.78 19.57
CA ILE A 91 10.28 -0.27 18.71
C ILE A 91 9.62 -1.64 18.98
N ASP A 92 9.27 -1.90 20.24
CA ASP A 92 8.53 -3.10 20.65
C ASP A 92 7.17 -3.21 19.94
N ILE A 93 6.50 -2.07 19.74
CA ILE A 93 5.24 -1.98 19.01
C ILE A 93 5.44 -2.26 17.52
N ILE A 94 6.42 -1.59 16.87
CA ILE A 94 6.74 -1.87 15.46
C ILE A 94 7.05 -3.36 15.28
N TRP A 95 7.90 -3.92 16.13
CA TRP A 95 8.29 -5.32 16.04
C TRP A 95 7.08 -6.25 16.19
N ARG A 96 6.18 -5.97 17.14
CA ARG A 96 4.92 -6.71 17.30
C ARG A 96 4.03 -6.60 16.08
N VAL A 97 3.83 -5.40 15.53
CA VAL A 97 3.00 -5.15 14.34
C VAL A 97 3.57 -5.87 13.10
N VAL A 98 4.88 -5.79 12.88
CA VAL A 98 5.57 -6.46 11.76
C VAL A 98 5.54 -7.97 11.92
N LYS A 99 5.74 -8.48 13.14
CA LYS A 99 5.65 -9.92 13.44
C LYS A 99 4.24 -10.45 13.24
N SER A 100 3.22 -9.76 13.74
CA SER A 100 1.81 -10.14 13.54
C SER A 100 1.42 -10.06 12.07
N PHE A 101 1.94 -9.09 11.31
CA PHE A 101 1.73 -9.05 9.85
C PHE A 101 2.38 -10.24 9.14
N SER A 102 3.54 -10.69 9.62
CA SER A 102 4.28 -11.78 8.97
C SER A 102 3.76 -13.17 9.34
N TYR A 103 3.30 -13.36 10.57
CA TYR A 103 3.00 -14.68 11.12
C TYR A 103 1.63 -14.81 11.78
N GLY A 104 0.86 -13.73 11.90
CA GLY A 104 -0.44 -13.70 12.55
C GLY A 104 -1.56 -13.26 11.60
N TYR A 105 -2.76 -13.14 12.14
CA TYR A 105 -3.91 -12.53 11.47
C TYR A 105 -3.84 -11.00 11.56
N ILE A 106 -4.57 -10.30 10.68
CA ILE A 106 -4.57 -8.84 10.59
C ILE A 106 -4.88 -8.18 11.94
N ASN A 107 -5.77 -8.78 12.73
CA ASN A 107 -6.16 -8.28 14.05
C ASN A 107 -5.26 -8.77 15.20
N ASP A 108 -4.29 -9.65 14.94
CA ASP A 108 -3.37 -10.18 15.96
C ASP A 108 -2.27 -9.19 16.35
N ALA A 109 -2.17 -8.05 15.65
CA ALA A 109 -1.28 -6.95 16.01
C ALA A 109 -1.80 -6.13 17.21
N LEU A 110 -3.12 -5.98 17.33
CA LEU A 110 -3.81 -5.16 18.34
C LEU A 110 -4.47 -5.90 19.52
N PRO A 111 -4.46 -7.24 19.65
CA PRO A 111 -5.38 -7.93 20.54
C PRO A 111 -4.99 -7.69 21.98
N GLY A 112 -5.96 -7.20 22.76
CA GLY A 112 -5.85 -6.93 24.17
C GLY A 112 -5.65 -5.45 24.52
N TRP A 113 -5.24 -4.59 23.58
CA TRP A 113 -5.15 -3.15 23.86
C TRP A 113 -6.52 -2.49 23.95
N ASP A 114 -7.46 -2.95 23.13
CA ASP A 114 -8.88 -2.64 23.25
C ASP A 114 -9.42 -2.97 24.65
N LYS A 115 -9.03 -4.13 25.21
CA LYS A 115 -9.44 -4.55 26.56
C LYS A 115 -8.72 -3.80 27.68
N LEU A 116 -7.49 -3.35 27.45
CA LEU A 116 -6.65 -2.70 28.47
C LEU A 116 -6.82 -1.18 28.52
N TYR A 117 -7.02 -0.55 27.37
CA TYR A 117 -7.05 0.91 27.21
C TYR A 117 -8.40 1.42 26.70
N GLY A 118 -9.33 0.54 26.33
CA GLY A 118 -10.68 0.91 25.88
C GLY A 118 -10.79 1.09 24.37
N THR A 119 -11.85 1.77 23.93
CA THR A 119 -12.18 1.94 22.50
C THR A 119 -11.25 2.91 21.77
N THR A 120 -10.61 3.82 22.49
CA THR A 120 -9.67 4.79 21.90
C THR A 120 -8.38 4.81 22.71
N PHE A 121 -7.26 4.57 22.04
CA PHE A 121 -5.95 4.58 22.67
C PHE A 121 -4.88 5.08 21.69
N GLY A 122 -3.81 5.63 22.24
CA GLY A 122 -2.66 6.09 21.48
C GLY A 122 -1.43 5.24 21.73
N PHE A 123 -0.51 5.24 20.78
CA PHE A 123 0.86 4.80 21.01
C PHE A 123 1.84 5.74 20.33
N GLU A 124 3.06 5.77 20.87
CA GLU A 124 4.13 6.63 20.38
C GLU A 124 5.22 5.79 19.75
N ILE A 125 5.66 6.20 18.56
CA ILE A 125 6.73 5.57 17.80
C ILE A 125 7.70 6.68 17.42
N PHE A 126 8.92 6.64 17.95
CA PHE A 126 9.98 7.65 17.69
C PHE A 126 9.54 9.12 17.85
N GLY A 127 8.64 9.41 18.80
CA GLY A 127 8.11 10.75 19.06
C GLY A 127 6.93 11.16 18.18
N ASP A 128 6.48 10.29 17.27
CA ASP A 128 5.24 10.45 16.50
C ASP A 128 4.11 9.66 17.14
N TYR A 129 2.90 10.24 17.11
CA TYR A 129 1.72 9.70 17.76
C TYR A 129 0.80 9.02 16.76
N VAL A 130 0.40 7.79 17.08
CA VAL A 130 -0.62 7.07 16.35
C VAL A 130 -1.80 6.87 17.28
N LEU A 131 -2.97 7.35 16.87
CA LEU A 131 -4.23 7.14 17.57
C LEU A 131 -5.01 6.04 16.88
N THR A 132 -5.52 5.11 17.68
CA THR A 132 -6.45 4.07 17.24
C THR A 132 -7.78 4.30 17.94
N THR A 133 -8.87 4.27 17.17
CA THR A 133 -10.22 4.39 17.72
C THR A 133 -11.15 3.38 17.07
N SER A 134 -11.97 2.73 17.90
CA SER A 134 -13.10 1.90 17.51
C SER A 134 -14.43 2.54 17.91
N GLU A 135 -14.42 3.80 18.34
CA GLU A 135 -15.61 4.55 18.75
C GLU A 135 -16.42 4.99 17.50
N PRO A 136 -17.69 4.58 17.35
CA PRO A 136 -18.49 4.90 16.17
C PRO A 136 -18.61 6.41 15.90
N ASP A 137 -18.72 7.23 16.94
CA ASP A 137 -18.85 8.68 16.80
C ASP A 137 -17.55 9.31 16.25
N HIS A 138 -16.39 8.85 16.70
CA HIS A 138 -15.10 9.29 16.14
C HIS A 138 -14.98 8.88 14.67
N ILE A 139 -15.32 7.62 14.36
CA ILE A 139 -15.28 7.08 13.00
C ILE A 139 -16.23 7.87 12.09
N LYS A 140 -17.44 8.20 12.56
CA LYS A 140 -18.42 9.02 11.85
C LYS A 140 -17.92 10.45 11.63
N THR A 141 -17.24 11.05 12.61
CA THR A 141 -16.65 12.38 12.43
C THR A 141 -15.56 12.35 11.37
N ILE A 142 -14.61 11.41 11.46
CA ILE A 142 -13.48 11.29 10.54
C ILE A 142 -13.93 10.97 9.10
N LEU A 143 -14.86 10.01 8.94
CA LEU A 143 -15.23 9.49 7.62
C LEU A 143 -16.44 10.19 6.98
N SER A 144 -17.14 11.05 7.72
CA SER A 144 -18.38 11.67 7.22
C SER A 144 -18.61 13.10 7.68
N THR A 145 -18.62 13.38 8.98
CA THR A 145 -19.13 14.68 9.49
C THR A 145 -18.14 15.82 9.24
N ASP A 146 -16.85 15.54 9.39
CA ASP A 146 -15.76 16.52 9.27
C ASP A 146 -14.66 16.00 8.33
N PHE A 147 -15.08 15.34 7.23
CA PHE A 147 -14.18 14.65 6.31
C PHE A 147 -13.07 15.54 5.75
N GLU A 148 -13.34 16.82 5.50
CA GLU A 148 -12.35 17.75 4.92
C GLU A 148 -11.21 18.11 5.90
N SER A 149 -11.39 17.89 7.19
CA SER A 149 -10.37 18.14 8.22
C SER A 149 -9.40 16.96 8.39
N PHE A 150 -9.65 15.81 7.75
CA PHE A 150 -8.82 14.61 7.83
C PHE A 150 -8.26 14.24 6.46
N GLU A 151 -6.94 14.08 6.39
CA GLU A 151 -6.24 13.64 5.18
C GLU A 151 -5.61 12.25 5.39
N LYS A 152 -5.27 11.57 4.29
CA LYS A 152 -4.37 10.41 4.35
C LYS A 152 -2.95 10.85 4.70
N GLY A 153 -2.56 12.01 4.17
CA GLY A 153 -1.32 12.69 4.50
C GLY A 153 -0.10 12.15 3.79
N GLU A 154 1.02 12.86 3.95
CA GLU A 154 2.26 12.62 3.20
C GLU A 154 2.85 11.22 3.41
N LEU A 155 2.69 10.64 4.61
CA LEU A 155 3.18 9.30 4.93
C LEU A 155 2.53 8.24 4.05
N PHE A 156 1.20 8.28 3.93
CA PHE A 156 0.46 7.36 3.08
C PHE A 156 0.81 7.59 1.61
N GLN A 157 0.80 8.86 1.17
CA GLN A 157 1.12 9.22 -0.21
C GLN A 157 2.49 8.69 -0.62
N ARG A 158 3.52 8.90 0.21
CA ARG A 158 4.89 8.41 0.01
C ARG A 158 4.94 6.88 -0.10
N ASP A 159 4.32 6.17 0.82
CA ASP A 159 4.46 4.72 0.93
C ASP A 159 3.78 3.98 -0.24
N TYR A 160 2.70 4.55 -0.77
CA TYR A 160 1.94 4.01 -1.90
C TYR A 160 2.23 4.68 -3.25
N GLN A 161 3.05 5.73 -3.30
CA GLN A 161 3.34 6.50 -4.53
C GLN A 161 3.77 5.62 -5.69
N SER A 162 4.62 4.61 -5.45
CA SER A 162 5.13 3.76 -6.52
C SER A 162 4.09 2.81 -7.12
N VAL A 163 2.98 2.57 -6.41
CA VAL A 163 1.91 1.64 -6.81
C VAL A 163 0.64 2.38 -7.25
N LEU A 164 0.17 3.35 -6.47
CA LEU A 164 -1.08 4.10 -6.70
C LEU A 164 -0.84 5.48 -7.33
N GLY A 165 0.42 5.92 -7.44
CA GLY A 165 0.81 7.25 -7.94
C GLY A 165 -0.02 8.37 -7.34
N THR A 166 -0.57 9.24 -8.17
CA THR A 166 -1.39 10.40 -7.72
C THR A 166 -2.88 10.19 -7.95
N GLY A 167 -3.34 8.93 -8.02
CA GLY A 167 -4.72 8.57 -8.31
C GLY A 167 -5.73 8.91 -7.22
N VAL A 168 -7.00 8.53 -7.44
CA VAL A 168 -8.10 8.78 -6.49
C VAL A 168 -7.88 8.15 -5.12
N PHE A 169 -7.09 7.07 -5.04
CA PHE A 169 -6.79 6.39 -3.79
C PHE A 169 -5.62 7.01 -3.01
N ASN A 170 -4.73 7.75 -3.69
CA ASN A 170 -3.49 8.28 -3.12
C ASN A 170 -3.36 9.81 -3.19
N SER A 171 -4.49 10.50 -3.39
CA SER A 171 -4.58 11.97 -3.37
C SER A 171 -5.50 12.44 -2.23
N ASP A 172 -5.29 13.69 -1.80
CA ASP A 172 -6.12 14.40 -0.82
C ASP A 172 -6.58 15.75 -1.40
N GLY A 173 -7.54 16.41 -0.74
CA GLY A 173 -8.03 17.74 -1.11
C GLY A 173 -8.66 17.84 -2.51
N GLU A 174 -8.35 18.92 -3.22
CA GLU A 174 -8.94 19.23 -4.54
C GLU A 174 -8.55 18.21 -5.63
N MET A 175 -7.35 17.64 -5.58
CA MET A 175 -6.93 16.60 -6.52
C MET A 175 -7.79 15.34 -6.37
N TRP A 176 -8.07 14.95 -5.13
CA TRP A 176 -8.98 13.85 -4.84
C TRP A 176 -10.42 14.15 -5.31
N LYS A 177 -10.92 15.36 -5.05
CA LYS A 177 -12.26 15.79 -5.50
C LYS A 177 -12.36 15.71 -7.02
N PHE A 178 -11.34 16.17 -7.73
CA PHE A 178 -11.25 16.10 -9.19
C PHE A 178 -11.30 14.65 -9.71
N HIS A 179 -10.41 13.77 -9.23
CA HIS A 179 -10.40 12.37 -9.65
C HIS A 179 -11.69 11.63 -9.29
N ARG A 180 -12.28 11.93 -8.12
CA ARG A 180 -13.55 11.34 -7.68
C ARG A 180 -14.73 11.83 -8.51
N ALA A 181 -14.79 13.12 -8.87
CA ALA A 181 -15.82 13.68 -9.72
C ALA A 181 -15.81 13.04 -11.11
N MET A 182 -14.61 12.76 -11.65
CA MET A 182 -14.42 12.09 -12.92
C MET A 182 -14.82 10.60 -12.89
N THR A 183 -14.45 9.87 -11.84
CA THR A 183 -14.65 8.41 -11.74
C THR A 183 -16.07 8.02 -11.27
N ARG A 184 -16.67 8.79 -10.35
CA ARG A 184 -17.96 8.44 -9.71
C ARG A 184 -19.11 8.19 -10.71
N PRO A 185 -19.30 8.98 -11.79
CA PRO A 185 -20.40 8.77 -12.73
C PRO A 185 -20.39 7.38 -13.39
N PHE A 186 -19.22 6.78 -13.56
CA PHE A 186 -19.08 5.44 -14.14
C PHE A 186 -19.66 4.34 -13.24
N PHE A 187 -19.55 4.48 -11.91
CA PHE A 187 -19.95 3.45 -10.94
C PHE A 187 -21.41 3.58 -10.46
N VAL A 188 -22.04 4.75 -10.63
CA VAL A 188 -23.43 4.96 -10.20
C VAL A 188 -24.43 4.44 -11.23
N ARG A 189 -23.99 4.23 -12.48
CA ARG A 189 -24.85 3.78 -13.57
C ARG A 189 -24.94 2.26 -13.58
N GLU A 190 -26.14 1.73 -13.46
CA GLU A 190 -26.40 0.30 -13.71
C GLU A 190 -26.33 0.02 -15.21
N ARG A 191 -25.49 -0.94 -15.60
CA ARG A 191 -25.38 -1.42 -16.99
C ARG A 191 -25.69 -2.90 -17.05
N ILE A 192 -26.56 -3.29 -17.98
CA ILE A 192 -26.91 -4.71 -18.20
C ILE A 192 -25.67 -5.52 -18.61
N THR A 193 -24.78 -4.91 -19.39
CA THR A 193 -23.50 -5.50 -19.83
C THR A 193 -22.59 -5.92 -18.67
N ASP A 194 -22.69 -5.24 -17.52
CA ASP A 194 -21.89 -5.58 -16.35
C ASP A 194 -22.32 -6.97 -15.83
N PHE A 195 -23.63 -7.27 -15.82
CA PHE A 195 -24.15 -8.57 -15.38
C PHE A 195 -23.68 -9.72 -16.27
N ASP A 196 -23.71 -9.53 -17.60
CA ASP A 196 -23.25 -10.54 -18.56
C ASP A 196 -21.76 -10.86 -18.37
N LEU A 197 -20.95 -9.83 -18.10
CA LEU A 197 -19.52 -9.95 -17.78
C LEU A 197 -19.31 -10.76 -16.49
N PHE A 198 -20.04 -10.44 -15.42
CA PHE A 198 -19.95 -11.19 -14.16
C PHE A 198 -20.40 -12.65 -14.35
N ASP A 199 -21.48 -12.90 -15.09
CA ASP A 199 -21.99 -14.25 -15.34
C ASP A 199 -21.00 -15.09 -16.16
N HIS A 200 -20.38 -14.50 -17.19
CA HIS A 200 -19.35 -15.17 -17.98
C HIS A 200 -18.18 -15.66 -17.11
N HIS A 201 -17.59 -14.76 -16.31
CA HIS A 201 -16.45 -15.10 -15.44
C HIS A 201 -16.84 -16.03 -14.29
N ALA A 202 -18.04 -15.88 -13.73
CA ALA A 202 -18.55 -16.77 -12.70
C ALA A 202 -18.74 -18.19 -13.24
N ASN A 203 -19.32 -18.34 -14.43
CA ASN A 203 -19.48 -19.62 -15.10
C ASN A 203 -18.11 -20.28 -15.39
N ALA A 204 -17.13 -19.51 -15.86
CA ALA A 204 -15.77 -20.01 -16.08
C ALA A 204 -15.13 -20.52 -14.77
N ALA A 205 -15.25 -19.77 -13.67
CA ALA A 205 -14.77 -20.17 -12.36
C ALA A 205 -15.46 -21.44 -11.84
N ILE A 206 -16.80 -21.51 -11.96
CA ILE A 206 -17.59 -22.67 -11.55
C ILE A 206 -17.21 -23.91 -12.37
N LEU A 207 -17.02 -23.78 -13.68
CA LEU A 207 -16.59 -24.90 -14.53
C LEU A 207 -15.21 -25.43 -14.12
N LYS A 208 -14.26 -24.54 -13.80
CA LYS A 208 -12.95 -24.93 -13.27
C LYS A 208 -13.05 -25.67 -11.93
N MET A 209 -13.91 -25.20 -11.04
CA MET A 209 -14.16 -25.89 -9.76
C MET A 209 -14.80 -27.26 -9.98
N LYS A 210 -15.82 -27.37 -10.85
CA LYS A 210 -16.45 -28.64 -11.21
C LYS A 210 -15.46 -29.64 -11.78
N SER A 211 -14.55 -29.20 -12.66
CA SER A 211 -13.49 -30.06 -13.19
C SER A 211 -12.61 -30.62 -12.07
N ARG A 212 -12.24 -29.78 -11.10
CA ARG A 212 -11.40 -30.23 -9.97
C ARG A 212 -12.16 -31.17 -9.02
N PHE A 213 -13.43 -30.91 -8.76
CA PHE A 213 -14.27 -31.81 -7.97
C PHE A 213 -14.46 -33.17 -8.65
N ALA A 214 -14.54 -33.22 -9.98
CA ALA A 214 -14.62 -34.47 -10.73
C ALA A 214 -13.34 -35.32 -10.60
N GLU A 215 -12.18 -34.70 -10.32
CA GLU A 215 -10.92 -35.40 -10.03
C GLU A 215 -10.86 -35.97 -8.59
N GLY A 216 -11.89 -35.73 -7.77
CA GLY A 216 -11.94 -36.12 -6.36
C GLY A 216 -11.08 -35.25 -5.45
N GLU A 217 -10.65 -34.07 -5.94
CA GLU A 217 -9.74 -33.19 -5.22
C GLU A 217 -10.47 -31.98 -4.65
N PRO A 218 -10.08 -31.50 -3.45
CA PRO A 218 -10.59 -30.26 -2.92
C PRO A 218 -10.11 -29.06 -3.75
N VAL A 219 -10.97 -28.05 -3.85
CA VAL A 219 -10.61 -26.71 -4.33
C VAL A 219 -10.41 -25.84 -3.12
N ASP A 220 -9.26 -25.19 -3.05
CA ASP A 220 -9.11 -24.08 -2.13
C ASP A 220 -9.70 -22.82 -2.76
N PHE A 221 -10.71 -22.24 -2.11
CA PHE A 221 -11.49 -21.14 -2.68
C PHE A 221 -10.68 -19.83 -2.67
N GLN A 222 -9.98 -19.55 -1.55
CA GLN A 222 -9.28 -18.30 -1.30
C GLN A 222 -7.89 -18.56 -0.69
N VAL A 223 -6.96 -19.12 -1.47
CA VAL A 223 -5.52 -19.04 -1.14
C VAL A 223 -4.94 -17.83 -1.80
N CYS A 224 -4.55 -16.91 -0.94
CA CYS A 224 -3.44 -16.02 -1.15
C CYS A 224 -2.71 -16.12 0.17
N LEU A 225 -1.43 -16.48 0.15
CA LEU A 225 -0.40 -15.87 0.97
C LEU A 225 0.88 -16.67 0.73
N SER A 226 1.42 -16.56 -0.49
CA SER A 226 2.89 -16.58 -0.62
C SER A 226 3.38 -15.31 0.08
N ASN A 227 3.41 -15.32 1.41
CA ASN A 227 4.11 -14.31 2.15
C ASN A 227 5.60 -14.64 1.93
N PRO A 228 6.39 -13.81 1.24
CA PRO A 228 7.81 -14.11 1.00
C PRO A 228 8.63 -14.29 2.29
N PHE A 229 8.08 -13.92 3.46
CA PHE A 229 8.66 -14.12 4.77
C PHE A 229 8.29 -15.46 5.43
N THR A 230 7.23 -16.12 4.98
CA THR A 230 6.92 -17.50 5.37
C THR A 230 7.28 -18.41 4.21
N ASN A 231 7.97 -19.52 4.45
CA ASN A 231 8.30 -20.49 3.39
C ASN A 231 7.06 -21.28 2.87
N ARG A 232 5.87 -20.66 2.92
CA ARG A 232 4.60 -21.17 2.42
C ARG A 232 4.44 -20.78 0.96
N ASN A 233 4.48 -21.77 0.08
CA ASN A 233 4.25 -21.62 -1.36
C ASN A 233 2.74 -21.62 -1.70
N ASP A 234 1.98 -20.80 -0.98
CA ASP A 234 0.52 -20.72 -1.07
C ASP A 234 0.14 -19.86 -2.29
N ARG A 235 -0.14 -20.54 -3.42
CA ARG A 235 -0.44 -19.93 -4.74
C ARG A 235 -1.89 -19.46 -4.86
N CYS A 236 -2.11 -18.52 -5.77
CA CYS A 236 -3.40 -17.86 -6.02
C CYS A 236 -4.48 -18.85 -6.50
N THR A 237 -5.65 -18.84 -5.87
CA THR A 237 -6.77 -19.74 -6.22
C THR A 237 -7.88 -19.10 -7.05
N CYS A 238 -8.93 -19.88 -7.26
CA CYS A 238 -10.09 -19.59 -8.09
C CYS A 238 -10.73 -18.23 -7.81
N TYR A 239 -11.02 -17.86 -6.56
CA TYR A 239 -11.69 -16.60 -6.26
C TYR A 239 -10.89 -15.37 -6.68
N ARG A 240 -9.58 -15.32 -6.37
CA ARG A 240 -8.75 -14.19 -6.79
C ARG A 240 -8.65 -14.08 -8.31
N ARG A 241 -8.49 -15.22 -9.00
CA ARG A 241 -8.45 -15.25 -10.46
C ARG A 241 -9.75 -14.72 -11.07
N PHE A 242 -10.89 -15.17 -10.53
CA PHE A 242 -12.20 -14.63 -10.89
C PHE A 242 -12.30 -13.12 -10.69
N THR A 243 -11.94 -12.60 -9.51
CA THR A 243 -12.02 -11.16 -9.25
C THR A 243 -11.07 -10.35 -10.12
N LEU A 244 -9.91 -10.90 -10.46
CA LEU A 244 -8.90 -10.24 -11.29
C LEU A 244 -9.34 -10.15 -12.75
N ASP A 245 -9.84 -11.26 -13.30
CA ASP A 245 -10.33 -11.31 -14.69
C ASP A 245 -11.53 -10.39 -14.85
N THR A 246 -12.48 -10.46 -13.92
CA THR A 246 -13.65 -9.59 -13.86
C THR A 246 -13.27 -8.12 -13.75
N ALA A 247 -12.38 -7.76 -12.84
CA ALA A 247 -11.99 -6.36 -12.64
C ALA A 247 -11.20 -5.81 -13.85
N THR A 248 -10.30 -6.59 -14.44
CA THR A 248 -9.50 -6.14 -15.58
C THR A 248 -10.35 -5.93 -16.83
N GLU A 249 -11.30 -6.82 -17.09
CA GLU A 249 -12.25 -6.65 -18.19
C GLU A 249 -13.20 -5.47 -17.95
N PHE A 250 -13.72 -5.33 -16.73
CA PHE A 250 -14.60 -4.20 -16.37
C PHE A 250 -13.89 -2.83 -16.45
N LEU A 251 -12.65 -2.75 -15.98
CA LEU A 251 -11.92 -1.48 -15.93
C LEU A 251 -11.30 -1.10 -17.28
N PHE A 252 -10.74 -2.07 -18.00
CA PHE A 252 -9.91 -1.81 -19.18
C PHE A 252 -10.45 -2.43 -20.48
N GLY A 253 -11.51 -3.22 -20.43
CA GLY A 253 -12.01 -3.99 -21.58
C GLY A 253 -11.08 -5.13 -22.00
N SER A 254 -10.08 -5.47 -21.16
CA SER A 254 -9.09 -6.51 -21.45
C SER A 254 -8.96 -7.45 -20.26
N CYS A 255 -9.17 -8.74 -20.51
CA CYS A 255 -9.10 -9.77 -19.47
C CYS A 255 -7.67 -10.33 -19.34
N VAL A 256 -7.18 -10.45 -18.09
CA VAL A 256 -5.88 -11.10 -17.79
C VAL A 256 -5.93 -12.60 -18.11
N ASN A 257 -7.12 -13.19 -18.20
CA ASN A 257 -7.37 -14.61 -18.46
C ASN A 257 -6.68 -15.52 -17.44
N SER A 258 -6.72 -15.14 -16.17
CA SER A 258 -6.13 -15.87 -15.06
C SER A 258 -6.83 -17.17 -14.72
N LEU A 259 -8.13 -17.28 -14.99
CA LEU A 259 -8.87 -18.53 -14.88
C LEU A 259 -8.49 -19.57 -15.94
N SER A 260 -7.82 -19.18 -17.02
CA SER A 260 -7.40 -20.13 -18.06
C SER A 260 -6.33 -21.11 -17.55
N ALA A 261 -5.47 -20.66 -16.63
CA ALA A 261 -4.45 -21.49 -15.99
C ALA A 261 -5.07 -22.61 -15.12
N PRO A 262 -4.40 -23.76 -14.95
CA PRO A 262 -4.81 -24.79 -14.00
C PRO A 262 -4.90 -24.24 -12.57
N LEU A 263 -5.83 -24.72 -11.75
CA LEU A 263 -5.91 -24.30 -10.34
C LEU A 263 -4.81 -24.99 -9.51
N PRO A 264 -4.17 -24.32 -8.54
CA PRO A 264 -3.30 -25.00 -7.58
C PRO A 264 -4.06 -26.10 -6.83
N TYR A 265 -3.35 -27.17 -6.47
CA TYR A 265 -3.91 -28.17 -5.55
C TYR A 265 -3.88 -27.64 -4.12
N ALA A 266 -4.85 -28.06 -3.31
CA ALA A 266 -4.92 -27.68 -1.91
C ALA A 266 -3.72 -28.25 -1.12
N TRP A 267 -3.41 -27.63 0.03
CA TRP A 267 -2.26 -27.99 0.86
C TRP A 267 -2.26 -29.46 1.33
N ASN A 268 -3.44 -30.10 1.39
CA ASN A 268 -3.63 -31.49 1.82
C ASN A 268 -3.66 -32.50 0.67
N SER A 269 -3.50 -32.05 -0.58
CA SER A 269 -3.48 -32.95 -1.74
C SER A 269 -2.07 -33.51 -1.98
N SER A 270 -1.99 -34.79 -2.32
CA SER A 270 -0.73 -35.44 -2.71
C SER A 270 -0.27 -35.05 -4.12
N LYS A 271 -1.12 -34.36 -4.90
CA LYS A 271 -0.81 -33.98 -6.28
C LYS A 271 0.03 -32.70 -6.32
N VAL A 272 1.13 -32.76 -7.06
CA VAL A 272 2.00 -31.60 -7.28
C VAL A 272 1.42 -30.76 -8.42
N TYR A 273 1.26 -29.46 -8.17
CA TYR A 273 0.88 -28.53 -9.22
C TYR A 273 2.00 -28.46 -10.26
N PRO A 274 1.71 -28.64 -11.57
CA PRO A 274 2.71 -28.53 -12.62
C PRO A 274 3.35 -27.14 -12.56
N VAL A 275 4.66 -27.09 -12.27
CA VAL A 275 5.44 -25.85 -12.17
C VAL A 275 5.76 -25.29 -13.57
N ASP A 276 5.55 -26.08 -14.61
CA ASP A 276 6.03 -25.77 -15.95
C ASP A 276 5.13 -24.77 -16.68
N LYS A 277 5.73 -23.59 -16.88
CA LYS A 277 5.21 -22.36 -17.47
C LYS A 277 4.27 -21.62 -16.52
N LYS A 278 4.84 -20.68 -15.73
CA LYS A 278 4.06 -19.61 -15.09
C LYS A 278 3.26 -18.94 -16.20
N HIS A 279 1.96 -19.21 -16.24
CA HIS A 279 1.07 -18.60 -17.20
C HIS A 279 1.18 -17.07 -17.03
N ARG A 280 1.07 -16.29 -18.11
CA ARG A 280 1.25 -14.82 -18.05
C ARG A 280 0.39 -14.18 -16.96
N SER A 281 -0.82 -14.71 -16.77
CA SER A 281 -1.73 -14.29 -15.72
C SER A 281 -1.25 -14.56 -14.30
N ASP A 282 -0.56 -15.68 -14.07
CA ASP A 282 -0.01 -16.05 -12.76
C ASP A 282 1.14 -15.09 -12.41
N ILE A 283 1.95 -14.73 -13.41
CA ILE A 283 3.01 -13.73 -13.25
C ILE A 283 2.42 -12.37 -12.87
N PHE A 284 1.37 -11.92 -13.56
CA PHE A 284 0.68 -10.67 -13.23
C PHE A 284 0.05 -10.72 -11.83
N ALA A 285 -0.67 -11.79 -11.48
CA ALA A 285 -1.33 -11.93 -10.19
C ALA A 285 -0.32 -12.02 -9.01
N GLU A 286 0.82 -12.67 -9.21
CA GLU A 286 1.93 -12.71 -8.25
C GLU A 286 2.54 -11.32 -8.06
N ALA A 287 2.82 -10.61 -9.17
CA ALA A 287 3.36 -9.24 -9.13
C ALA A 287 2.38 -8.27 -8.45
N PHE A 288 1.10 -8.31 -8.80
CA PHE A 288 0.06 -7.47 -8.18
C PHE A 288 -0.05 -7.69 -6.67
N ASN A 289 0.05 -8.93 -6.21
CA ASN A 289 0.06 -9.25 -4.78
C ASN A 289 1.36 -8.81 -4.10
N ALA A 290 2.51 -8.99 -4.76
CA ALA A 290 3.80 -8.57 -4.23
C ALA A 290 3.85 -7.05 -4.02
N ALA A 291 3.34 -6.26 -4.98
CA ALA A 291 3.24 -4.81 -4.86
C ALA A 291 2.44 -4.40 -3.61
N GLN A 292 1.25 -4.99 -3.41
CA GLN A 292 0.41 -4.72 -2.24
C GLN A 292 1.07 -5.10 -0.92
N LEU A 293 1.74 -6.25 -0.85
CA LEU A 293 2.44 -6.70 0.36
C LEU A 293 3.61 -5.77 0.71
N ILE A 294 4.37 -5.33 -0.29
CA ILE A 294 5.49 -4.40 -0.08
C ILE A 294 4.97 -3.05 0.41
N SER A 295 3.96 -2.46 -0.24
CA SER A 295 3.36 -1.21 0.22
C SER A 295 2.76 -1.33 1.62
N SER A 296 2.06 -2.43 1.91
CA SER A 296 1.53 -2.72 3.26
C SER A 296 2.63 -2.82 4.32
N ARG A 297 3.81 -3.35 3.94
CA ARG A 297 4.98 -3.43 4.83
C ARG A 297 5.56 -2.04 5.08
N ARG A 298 5.63 -1.18 4.06
CA ARG A 298 6.11 0.20 4.21
C ARG A 298 5.28 0.97 5.24
N SER A 299 3.94 0.93 5.12
CA SER A 299 3.04 1.61 6.06
C SER A 299 3.21 1.14 7.51
N ARG A 300 3.60 -0.12 7.74
CA ARG A 300 3.84 -0.66 9.09
C ARG A 300 5.20 -0.30 9.66
N LEU A 301 6.19 -0.10 8.78
CA LEU A 301 7.52 0.38 9.15
C LEU A 301 7.56 1.91 9.31
N MET A 302 6.46 2.60 8.95
CA MET A 302 6.34 4.06 9.00
C MET A 302 7.55 4.71 8.31
N ASP A 303 8.17 5.71 8.93
CA ASP A 303 9.33 6.38 8.37
C ASP A 303 10.56 5.51 8.17
N PHE A 304 10.62 4.30 8.73
CA PHE A 304 11.82 3.46 8.69
C PHE A 304 11.88 2.48 7.53
N TRP A 305 10.86 2.48 6.65
CA TRP A 305 10.81 1.51 5.55
C TRP A 305 12.02 1.60 4.62
N PHE A 306 12.59 2.81 4.44
CA PHE A 306 13.77 3.03 3.60
C PHE A 306 15.01 2.27 4.09
N LEU A 307 15.10 1.93 5.39
CA LEU A 307 16.22 1.14 5.93
C LEU A 307 16.18 -0.30 5.43
N VAL A 308 14.99 -0.84 5.22
CA VAL A 308 14.78 -2.19 4.67
C VAL A 308 14.99 -2.21 3.15
N GLU A 309 14.70 -1.10 2.48
CA GLU A 309 14.79 -0.92 1.02
C GLU A 309 15.92 0.03 0.62
N PHE A 310 17.04 -0.03 1.35
CA PHE A 310 18.12 0.95 1.22
C PHE A 310 18.73 0.97 -0.19
N PHE A 311 19.00 -0.21 -0.75
CA PHE A 311 19.71 -0.35 -2.03
C PHE A 311 18.80 -0.45 -3.26
N GLU A 312 17.56 -0.91 -3.09
CA GLU A 312 16.63 -1.13 -4.20
C GLU A 312 15.19 -0.90 -3.73
N ASP A 313 14.42 -0.17 -4.54
CA ASP A 313 12.97 -0.08 -4.38
C ASP A 313 12.35 -1.45 -4.73
N GLN A 314 11.81 -2.13 -3.73
CA GLN A 314 11.27 -3.48 -3.91
C GLN A 314 9.99 -3.50 -4.77
N THR A 315 9.27 -2.38 -4.88
CA THR A 315 8.07 -2.28 -5.72
C THR A 315 8.40 -2.18 -7.22
N ARG A 316 9.65 -1.87 -7.59
CA ARG A 316 10.05 -1.69 -9.00
C ARG A 316 9.82 -2.93 -9.85
N LYS A 317 10.26 -4.11 -9.39
CA LYS A 317 10.12 -5.37 -10.14
C LYS A 317 8.65 -5.77 -10.34
N PRO A 318 7.81 -5.80 -9.28
CA PRO A 318 6.37 -6.05 -9.44
C PRO A 318 5.67 -5.03 -10.36
N MET A 319 5.97 -3.74 -10.21
CA MET A 319 5.34 -2.70 -11.03
C MET A 319 5.74 -2.78 -12.49
N SER A 320 6.99 -3.14 -12.81
CA SER A 320 7.42 -3.35 -14.20
C SER A 320 6.58 -4.41 -14.93
N ILE A 321 6.27 -5.52 -14.25
CA ILE A 321 5.39 -6.59 -14.79
C ILE A 321 3.96 -6.07 -15.00
N ILE A 322 3.46 -5.29 -14.04
CA ILE A 322 2.12 -4.70 -14.12
C ILE A 322 2.03 -3.72 -15.30
N TYR A 323 3.04 -2.86 -15.47
CA TYR A 323 3.11 -1.93 -16.60
C TYR A 323 3.25 -2.66 -17.95
N GLU A 324 3.98 -3.78 -18.01
CA GLU A 324 4.05 -4.60 -19.23
C GLU A 324 2.67 -5.11 -19.68
N TYR A 325 1.75 -5.31 -18.73
CA TYR A 325 0.37 -5.68 -19.02
C TYR A 325 -0.52 -4.47 -19.37
N ILE A 326 -0.41 -3.38 -18.61
CA ILE A 326 -1.30 -2.20 -18.73
C ILE A 326 -0.91 -1.30 -19.90
N ASP A 327 0.39 -1.09 -20.17
CA ASP A 327 0.88 -0.15 -21.19
C ASP A 327 0.33 -0.43 -22.60
N PRO A 328 0.27 -1.69 -23.09
CA PRO A 328 -0.34 -1.99 -24.38
C PRO A 328 -1.81 -1.58 -24.45
N VAL A 329 -2.57 -1.86 -23.37
CA VAL A 329 -4.01 -1.55 -23.29
C VAL A 329 -4.25 -0.04 -23.29
N LEU A 330 -3.44 0.70 -22.53
CA LEU A 330 -3.47 2.17 -22.54
C LEU A 330 -3.11 2.75 -23.90
N LYS A 331 -2.04 2.25 -24.54
CA LYS A 331 -1.62 2.71 -25.88
C LYS A 331 -2.69 2.44 -26.92
N GLU A 332 -3.35 1.29 -26.85
CA GLU A 332 -4.43 0.94 -27.76
C GLU A 332 -5.64 1.86 -27.55
N ALA A 333 -6.08 2.08 -26.31
CA ALA A 333 -7.18 2.99 -25.99
C ALA A 333 -6.90 4.43 -26.45
N LEU A 334 -5.67 4.92 -26.22
CA LEU A 334 -5.23 6.24 -26.70
C LEU A 334 -5.18 6.33 -28.23
N ALA A 335 -4.73 5.27 -28.91
CA ALA A 335 -4.71 5.20 -30.37
C ALA A 335 -6.14 5.21 -30.96
N ARG A 336 -7.08 4.49 -30.34
CA ARG A 336 -8.51 4.50 -30.72
C ARG A 336 -9.13 5.88 -30.55
N ARG A 337 -8.80 6.60 -29.47
CA ARG A 337 -9.22 8.00 -29.28
C ARG A 337 -8.66 8.90 -30.40
N ALA A 338 -7.37 8.76 -30.72
CA ALA A 338 -6.70 9.59 -31.72
C ALA A 338 -7.22 9.35 -33.15
N SER A 339 -7.69 8.13 -33.47
CA SER A 339 -8.25 7.80 -34.78
C SER A 339 -9.71 8.26 -34.96
N GLY A 340 -10.36 8.79 -33.92
CA GLY A 340 -11.76 9.24 -33.98
C GLY A 340 -12.76 8.11 -34.20
N VAL A 341 -12.34 6.85 -34.08
CA VAL A 341 -13.22 5.68 -34.18
C VAL A 341 -13.94 5.51 -32.85
N LEU A 342 -15.05 6.23 -32.71
CA LEU A 342 -16.09 5.88 -31.74
C LEU A 342 -16.61 4.49 -32.12
N LEU A 343 -16.65 3.56 -31.15
CA LEU A 343 -17.27 2.26 -31.36
C LEU A 343 -18.71 2.46 -31.88
N PRO A 344 -19.16 1.67 -32.87
CA PRO A 344 -20.55 1.66 -33.29
C PRO A 344 -21.37 0.94 -32.19
N GLY A 345 -21.87 1.72 -31.24
CA GLY A 345 -22.63 1.22 -30.08
C GLY A 345 -23.02 2.36 -29.15
N ASP A 346 -24.03 3.13 -29.57
CA ASP A 346 -24.71 4.23 -28.86
C ASP A 346 -23.88 5.46 -28.46
N GLU A 347 -24.31 6.61 -28.96
CA GLU A 347 -23.88 7.97 -28.59
C GLU A 347 -24.11 8.32 -27.10
N THR A 348 -24.37 7.35 -26.22
CA THR A 348 -24.82 7.63 -24.84
C THR A 348 -23.98 7.07 -23.71
N LYS A 349 -23.08 6.07 -23.90
CA LYS A 349 -22.40 5.42 -22.76
C LYS A 349 -20.99 4.85 -23.06
N PRO A 350 -19.97 5.14 -22.23
CA PRO A 350 -18.69 4.45 -22.32
C PRO A 350 -18.80 3.00 -21.82
N GLU A 351 -18.22 2.06 -22.58
CA GLU A 351 -18.22 0.62 -22.27
C GLU A 351 -17.27 0.27 -21.11
N THR A 352 -16.13 0.95 -20.98
CA THR A 352 -15.12 0.68 -19.93
C THR A 352 -14.80 1.92 -19.09
N LEU A 353 -14.21 1.72 -17.90
CA LEU A 353 -13.77 2.86 -17.07
C LEU A 353 -12.70 3.67 -17.80
N LEU A 354 -11.77 2.99 -18.48
CA LEU A 354 -10.72 3.66 -19.24
C LEU A 354 -11.29 4.59 -20.32
N ASP A 355 -12.30 4.15 -21.07
CA ASP A 355 -12.95 4.98 -22.08
C ASP A 355 -13.68 6.17 -21.46
N HIS A 356 -14.35 5.96 -20.33
CA HIS A 356 -15.00 7.02 -19.56
C HIS A 356 -14.00 8.10 -19.13
N LEU A 357 -12.85 7.69 -18.58
CA LEU A 357 -11.79 8.62 -18.16
C LEU A 357 -11.15 9.35 -19.36
N LEU A 358 -11.04 8.69 -20.51
CA LEU A 358 -10.53 9.30 -21.74
C LEU A 358 -11.51 10.35 -22.30
N GLN A 359 -12.81 10.17 -22.13
CA GLN A 359 -13.82 11.15 -22.54
C GLN A 359 -13.82 12.39 -21.63
N GLU A 360 -13.72 12.19 -20.31
CA GLU A 360 -13.75 13.29 -19.33
C GLU A 360 -12.42 14.07 -19.25
N SER A 361 -11.33 13.51 -19.76
CA SER A 361 -10.03 14.19 -19.83
C SER A 361 -9.89 15.00 -21.12
N ASP A 362 -10.38 16.25 -21.10
CA ASP A 362 -10.24 17.24 -22.18
C ASP A 362 -8.77 17.63 -22.45
N GLY A 363 -7.98 16.74 -23.04
CA GLY A 363 -6.65 17.04 -23.58
C GLY A 363 -5.53 17.27 -22.55
N GLN A 364 -5.79 17.16 -21.25
CA GLN A 364 -4.73 17.13 -20.24
C GLN A 364 -4.07 15.74 -20.19
N PRO A 365 -2.73 15.66 -20.09
CA PRO A 365 -2.05 14.38 -19.96
C PRO A 365 -2.40 13.77 -18.60
N LEU A 366 -3.35 12.84 -18.59
CA LEU A 366 -3.59 11.97 -17.44
C LEU A 366 -2.33 11.13 -17.23
N SER A 367 -1.63 11.38 -16.13
CA SER A 367 -0.75 10.35 -15.58
C SER A 367 -1.68 9.25 -15.07
N PHE A 368 -1.77 8.15 -15.82
CA PHE A 368 -2.58 6.98 -15.45
C PHE A 368 -1.92 6.28 -14.26
N HIS A 369 -2.12 6.84 -13.09
CA HIS A 369 -1.92 6.17 -11.82
C HIS A 369 -3.31 6.05 -11.20
N LEU A 370 -3.93 4.88 -11.34
CA LEU A 370 -5.23 4.56 -10.74
C LEU A 370 -5.06 4.26 -9.24
#